data_AF-A0AA88I8M7-F1
#
_entry.id   AF-A0AA88I8M7-F1
#
_cell.length_a   1.000
_cell.length_b   1.000
_cell.length_c   1.000
_cell.angle_alpha   90.00
_cell.angle_beta   90.00
_cell.angle_gamma   90.00
#
_symmetry.space_group_name_H-M   'P 1'
#
loop_
_entity.id
_entity.type
_entity.pdbx_description
1 polymer ?
#
loop_
_entity_poly.entity_id
_entity_poly.type
_entity_poly.pdbx_seq_one_letter_code
_entity_poly.pdbx_strand_id
1 'polypeptide(L)'
;SMIQVSRMTPTPAVIVLALLSICYLPVTNIDLLIITIGSATWLSIGLAVFCIPYLRLTQPNKYRFNCLAIICSIIFILATLILTVLALIANPWQTGPGLIIILNGVPAYGILYWINTKCDCAIPKITKFLQKILVVVTPTQPENA
;
A
#
# COMPACT_ATOMS: atom_id res chain seq x y z
N SER A 1 13.70 6.79 0.15
CA SER A 1 13.89 6.32 1.52
C SER A 1 14.49 7.44 2.34
N MET A 2 14.13 7.56 3.62
CA MET A 2 14.45 8.69 4.49
C MET A 2 14.74 8.09 5.88
N ILE A 3 16.02 8.07 6.28
CA ILE A 3 16.49 7.43 7.52
C ILE A 3 17.02 8.50 8.47
N GLN A 4 16.57 8.49 9.73
CA GLN A 4 17.08 9.41 10.74
C GLN A 4 18.54 9.08 11.07
N VAL A 5 19.41 10.08 11.01
CA VAL A 5 20.88 9.91 11.14
C VAL A 5 21.28 9.29 12.48
N SER A 6 20.58 9.61 13.56
CA SER A 6 20.95 9.19 14.92
C SER A 6 20.36 7.84 15.37
N ARG A 7 19.17 7.45 14.88
CA ARG A 7 18.46 6.25 15.35
C ARG A 7 18.28 5.18 14.28
N MET A 8 18.72 5.44 13.04
CA MET A 8 18.52 4.57 11.87
C MET A 8 17.05 4.13 11.66
N THR A 9 16.10 4.87 12.21
CA THR A 9 14.67 4.61 12.08
C THR A 9 14.08 5.42 10.92
N PRO A 10 13.08 4.88 10.18
CA PRO A 10 12.31 5.63 9.21
C PRO A 10 11.29 6.53 9.93
N THR A 11 11.77 7.54 10.65
CA THR A 11 10.96 8.42 11.52
C THR A 11 9.73 9.05 10.82
N PRO A 12 9.81 9.53 9.56
CA PRO A 12 8.63 10.07 8.88
C PRO A 12 7.53 9.01 8.66
N ALA A 13 7.90 7.76 8.37
CA ALA A 13 6.92 6.68 8.16
C ALA A 13 6.22 6.29 9.46
N VAL A 14 6.96 6.24 10.58
CA VAL A 14 6.40 5.93 11.90
C VAL A 14 5.44 7.02 12.36
N ILE A 15 5.76 8.31 12.14
CA ILE A 15 4.86 9.42 12.49
C ILE A 15 3.55 9.33 11.71
N VAL A 16 3.60 9.07 10.41
CA VAL A 16 2.37 8.92 9.59
C VAL A 16 1.53 7.74 10.09
N LEU A 17 2.16 6.61 10.41
CA LEU A 17 1.46 5.46 10.96
C LEU A 17 0.83 5.74 12.34
N ALA A 18 1.55 6.47 13.21
CA ALA A 18 1.05 6.86 14.53
C ALA A 18 -0.14 7.83 14.43
N LEU A 19 -0.08 8.82 13.54
CA LEU A 19 -1.19 9.73 13.27
C LEU A 19 -2.41 8.97 12.72
N LEU A 20 -2.19 8.03 11.80
CA LEU A 20 -3.26 7.18 11.28
C LEU A 20 -3.90 6.34 12.40
N SER A 21 -3.10 5.81 13.34
CA SER A 21 -3.62 5.10 14.50
C SER A 21 -4.49 5.99 15.39
N ILE A 22 -4.06 7.25 15.64
CA ILE A 22 -4.87 8.25 16.37
C ILE A 22 -6.19 8.55 15.65
N CYS A 23 -6.19 8.58 14.31
CA CYS A 23 -7.43 8.76 13.54
C CYS A 23 -8.40 7.58 13.67
N TYR A 24 -7.93 6.35 13.93
CA TYR A 24 -8.78 5.17 14.12
C TYR A 24 -9.31 5.01 15.54
N LEU A 25 -8.65 5.60 16.55
CA LEU A 25 -9.04 5.56 17.97
C LEU A 25 -10.49 6.00 18.28
N PRO A 26 -11.08 7.04 17.67
CA PRO A 26 -12.46 7.46 17.98
C PRO A 26 -13.54 6.55 17.39
N VAL A 27 -13.20 5.50 16.64
CA VAL A 27 -14.17 4.57 16.06
C VAL A 27 -14.71 3.64 17.15
N THR A 28 -15.98 3.79 17.51
CA THR A 28 -16.64 3.03 18.59
C THR A 28 -16.98 1.59 18.21
N ASN A 29 -17.19 1.31 16.92
CA ASN A 29 -17.59 0.00 16.42
C ASN A 29 -16.37 -0.83 16.00
N ILE A 30 -15.83 -1.63 16.93
CA ILE A 30 -14.66 -2.49 16.68
C ILE A 30 -14.92 -3.54 15.59
N ASP A 31 -16.13 -4.10 15.53
CA ASP A 31 -16.49 -5.13 14.55
C ASP A 31 -16.46 -4.56 13.13
N LEU A 32 -16.99 -3.35 12.96
CA LEU A 32 -16.93 -2.60 11.70
C LEU A 32 -15.48 -2.33 11.30
N LEU A 33 -14.65 -1.89 12.25
CA LEU A 33 -13.25 -1.55 12.01
C LEU A 33 -12.46 -2.78 11.52
N ILE A 34 -12.63 -3.93 12.18
CA ILE A 34 -11.95 -5.18 11.83
C ILE A 34 -12.37 -5.64 10.43
N ILE A 35 -13.67 -5.63 10.13
CA ILE A 35 -14.17 -6.12 8.84
C ILE A 35 -13.82 -5.15 7.70
N THR A 36 -13.86 -3.83 7.93
CA THR A 36 -13.46 -2.83 6.94
C THR A 36 -11.95 -2.89 6.63
N ILE A 37 -11.08 -2.93 7.64
CA ILE A 37 -9.62 -2.98 7.42
C ILE A 37 -9.19 -4.36 6.91
N GLY A 38 -9.78 -5.41 7.47
CA GLY A 38 -9.50 -6.80 7.07
C GLY A 38 -9.85 -7.02 5.59
N SER A 39 -11.05 -6.62 5.16
CA SER A 39 -11.45 -6.74 3.75
C SER A 39 -10.54 -5.96 2.80
N ALA A 40 -10.17 -4.71 3.14
CA ALA A 40 -9.21 -3.92 2.37
C ALA A 40 -7.84 -4.62 2.27
N THR A 41 -7.36 -5.18 3.37
CA THR A 41 -6.06 -5.87 3.44
C THR A 41 -6.05 -7.14 2.57
N TRP A 42 -7.06 -8.00 2.71
CA TRP A 42 -7.17 -9.23 1.91
C TRP A 42 -7.32 -8.94 0.41
N LEU A 43 -8.09 -7.93 0.03
CA LEU A 43 -8.18 -7.46 -1.35
C LEU A 43 -6.84 -6.94 -1.87
N SER A 44 -6.13 -6.14 -1.08
CA SER A 44 -4.81 -5.62 -1.46
C SER A 44 -3.78 -6.73 -1.64
N ILE A 45 -3.77 -7.73 -0.77
CA ILE A 45 -2.86 -8.89 -0.88
C ILE A 45 -3.24 -9.72 -2.12
N GLY A 46 -4.55 -9.97 -2.34
CA GLY A 46 -5.02 -10.67 -3.55
C GLY A 46 -4.58 -9.97 -4.83
N LEU A 47 -4.70 -8.65 -4.90
CA LEU A 47 -4.25 -7.85 -6.04
C LEU A 47 -2.71 -7.87 -6.19
N ALA A 48 -1.96 -7.82 -5.09
CA ALA A 48 -0.51 -7.94 -5.12
C ALA A 48 -0.05 -9.30 -5.65
N VAL A 49 -0.73 -10.39 -5.25
CA VAL A 49 -0.45 -11.74 -5.75
C VAL A 49 -0.86 -11.88 -7.22
N PHE A 50 -1.93 -11.20 -7.67
CA PHE A 50 -2.33 -11.13 -9.08
C PHE A 50 -1.24 -10.55 -9.99
N CYS A 51 -0.38 -9.68 -9.47
CA CYS A 51 0.78 -9.18 -10.22
C CYS A 51 1.72 -10.30 -10.67
N ILE A 52 1.81 -11.43 -9.96
CA ILE A 52 2.74 -12.54 -10.28
C ILE A 52 2.41 -13.19 -11.64
N PRO A 53 1.19 -13.72 -11.87
CA PRO A 53 0.80 -14.26 -13.17
C PRO A 53 0.72 -13.15 -14.24
N TYR A 54 0.23 -11.95 -13.89
CA TYR A 54 0.15 -10.83 -14.82
C TYR A 54 1.53 -10.47 -15.39
N LEU A 55 2.54 -10.30 -14.53
CA LEU A 55 3.91 -10.01 -14.94
C LEU A 55 4.55 -11.13 -15.75
N ARG A 56 4.07 -12.39 -15.67
CA ARG A 56 4.55 -13.46 -16.57
C ARG A 56 4.03 -13.29 -17.98
N LEU A 57 2.77 -12.86 -18.13
CA LEU A 57 2.18 -12.59 -19.44
C LEU A 57 2.83 -11.37 -20.11
N THR A 58 3.09 -10.31 -19.34
CA THR A 58 3.68 -9.07 -19.89
C THR A 58 5.19 -9.15 -20.09
N GLN A 59 5.92 -9.89 -19.24
CA GLN A 59 7.39 -9.95 -19.27
C GLN A 59 7.89 -11.40 -19.21
N PRO A 60 7.78 -12.16 -20.33
CA PRO A 60 8.12 -13.58 -20.38
C PRO A 60 9.62 -13.86 -20.35
N ASN A 61 10.47 -12.89 -20.75
CA ASN A 61 11.90 -13.11 -21.00
C ASN A 61 12.81 -12.91 -19.77
N LYS A 62 12.24 -12.91 -18.55
CA LYS A 62 13.01 -12.78 -17.30
C LYS A 62 13.24 -14.15 -16.67
N TYR A 63 14.47 -14.44 -16.26
CA TYR A 63 14.82 -15.67 -15.54
C TYR A 63 14.02 -15.79 -14.23
N ARG A 64 13.38 -16.95 -13.99
CA ARG A 64 12.57 -17.20 -12.78
C ARG A 64 12.77 -18.62 -12.27
N PHE A 65 13.01 -18.74 -10.95
CA PHE A 65 13.34 -20.01 -10.31
C PHE A 65 12.13 -20.94 -10.00
N ASN A 66 10.88 -20.44 -9.87
CA ASN A 66 9.80 -21.25 -9.25
C ASN A 66 8.49 -21.34 -10.08
N CYS A 67 8.17 -22.51 -10.64
CA CYS A 67 6.89 -22.80 -11.33
C CYS A 67 5.72 -23.08 -10.36
N LEU A 68 6.00 -23.68 -9.20
CA LEU A 68 4.99 -24.01 -8.17
C LEU A 68 4.26 -22.77 -7.62
N ALA A 69 4.94 -21.62 -7.61
CA ALA A 69 4.36 -20.35 -7.16
C ALA A 69 3.16 -19.91 -8.02
N ILE A 70 3.05 -20.34 -9.28
CA ILE A 70 1.96 -19.93 -10.18
C ILE A 70 0.64 -20.57 -9.75
N ILE A 71 0.63 -21.89 -9.54
CA ILE A 71 -0.56 -22.63 -9.15
C ILE A 71 -1.05 -22.14 -7.78
N CYS A 72 -0.11 -21.97 -6.83
CA CYS A 72 -0.41 -21.41 -5.51
C CYS A 72 -0.99 -19.99 -5.61
N SER A 73 -0.43 -19.13 -6.47
CA SER A 73 -0.95 -17.77 -6.68
C SER A 73 -2.37 -17.77 -7.23
N ILE A 74 -2.69 -18.64 -8.21
CA ILE A 74 -4.03 -18.71 -8.79
C ILE A 74 -5.06 -19.16 -7.74
N ILE A 75 -4.75 -20.21 -6.98
CA ILE A 75 -5.63 -20.70 -5.91
C ILE A 75 -5.83 -19.61 -4.86
N PHE A 76 -4.77 -18.91 -4.48
CA PHE A 76 -4.84 -17.82 -3.51
C PHE A 76 -5.70 -16.65 -4.00
N ILE A 77 -5.54 -16.22 -5.25
CA ILE A 77 -6.37 -15.17 -5.85
C ILE A 77 -7.84 -15.58 -5.84
N LEU A 78 -8.16 -16.81 -6.24
CA LEU A 78 -9.53 -17.33 -6.19
C LEU A 78 -10.09 -17.35 -4.77
N ALA A 79 -9.31 -17.83 -3.79
CA ALA A 79 -9.73 -17.86 -2.39
C ALA A 79 -9.99 -16.45 -1.84
N THR A 80 -9.08 -15.50 -2.08
CA THR A 80 -9.26 -14.11 -1.63
C THR A 80 -10.43 -13.41 -2.31
N LEU A 81 -10.70 -13.69 -3.59
CA LEU A 81 -11.85 -13.15 -4.31
C LEU A 81 -13.16 -13.72 -3.76
N ILE A 82 -13.23 -15.04 -3.55
CA ILE A 82 -14.43 -15.68 -2.96
C ILE A 82 -14.68 -15.14 -1.55
N LEU A 83 -13.65 -15.05 -0.69
CA LEU A 83 -13.77 -14.53 0.66
C LEU A 83 -14.30 -13.10 0.68
N THR A 84 -13.80 -12.25 -0.21
CA THR A 84 -14.18 -10.82 -0.25
C THR A 84 -15.56 -10.61 -0.84
N VAL A 85 -15.94 -11.35 -1.88
CA VAL A 85 -17.30 -11.33 -2.44
C VAL A 85 -18.31 -11.87 -1.42
N LEU A 86 -17.99 -12.96 -0.72
CA LEU A 86 -18.85 -13.51 0.31
C LEU A 86 -19.03 -12.51 1.48
N ALA A 87 -17.95 -11.86 1.91
CA ALA A 87 -18.01 -10.82 2.94
C ALA A 87 -18.84 -9.61 2.50
N LEU A 88 -18.82 -9.27 1.21
CA LEU A 88 -19.60 -8.16 0.65
C LEU A 88 -21.10 -8.50 0.59
N ILE A 89 -21.45 -9.75 0.24
CA ILE A 89 -22.84 -10.22 0.24
C ILE A 89 -23.37 -10.33 1.67
N ALA A 90 -22.56 -10.83 2.61
CA ALA A 90 -22.98 -11.02 3.99
C ALA A 90 -23.22 -9.69 4.72
N ASN A 91 -22.29 -8.73 4.61
CA ASN A 91 -22.37 -7.45 5.32
C ASN A 91 -21.83 -6.30 4.44
N PRO A 92 -22.63 -5.82 3.46
CA PRO A 92 -22.16 -4.81 2.51
C PRO A 92 -21.79 -3.48 3.19
N TRP A 93 -22.46 -3.13 4.29
CA TRP A 93 -22.16 -1.92 5.05
C TRP A 93 -20.78 -1.93 5.71
N GLN A 94 -20.30 -3.13 6.09
CA GLN A 94 -19.03 -3.27 6.80
C GLN A 94 -17.85 -3.54 5.85
N THR A 95 -18.11 -4.28 4.77
CA THR A 95 -17.10 -4.65 3.77
C THR A 95 -16.94 -3.60 2.67
N GLY A 96 -18.02 -2.90 2.30
CA GLY A 96 -18.04 -1.90 1.23
C GLY A 96 -17.02 -0.76 1.39
N PRO A 97 -16.87 -0.15 2.59
CA PRO A 97 -15.85 0.87 2.81
C PRO A 97 -14.41 0.38 2.53
N GLY A 98 -14.12 -0.90 2.76
CA GLY A 98 -12.82 -1.49 2.45
C GLY A 98 -12.50 -1.46 0.96
N LEU A 99 -13.48 -1.77 0.09
CA LEU A 99 -13.36 -1.62 -1.37
C LEU A 99 -13.15 -0.17 -1.78
N ILE A 100 -13.88 0.76 -1.17
CA ILE A 100 -13.76 2.19 -1.46
C ILE A 100 -12.35 2.70 -1.12
N ILE A 101 -11.77 2.27 0.00
CA ILE A 101 -10.40 2.65 0.39
C ILE A 101 -9.38 2.18 -0.66
N ILE A 102 -9.50 0.95 -1.15
CA ILE A 102 -8.61 0.42 -2.19
C ILE A 102 -8.80 1.18 -3.51
N LEU A 103 -10.05 1.42 -3.92
CA LEU A 103 -10.35 2.17 -5.13
C LEU A 103 -9.85 3.62 -5.07
N ASN A 104 -9.87 4.25 -3.90
CA ASN A 104 -9.31 5.59 -3.68
C ASN A 104 -7.79 5.69 -3.92
N GLY A 105 -7.07 4.58 -3.93
CA GLY A 105 -5.65 4.56 -4.32
C GLY A 105 -5.42 5.04 -5.77
N VAL A 106 -6.34 4.74 -6.68
CA VAL A 106 -6.25 5.12 -8.10
C VAL A 106 -6.37 6.65 -8.32
N PRO A 107 -7.42 7.34 -7.83
CA PRO A 107 -7.51 8.79 -7.95
C PRO A 107 -6.40 9.50 -7.18
N ALA A 108 -5.98 8.98 -6.01
CA ALA A 108 -4.85 9.55 -5.27
C ALA A 108 -3.55 9.54 -6.09
N TYR A 109 -3.26 8.42 -6.78
CA TYR A 109 -2.12 8.34 -7.69
C TYR A 109 -2.23 9.36 -8.84
N GLY A 110 -3.40 9.47 -9.46
CA GLY A 110 -3.64 10.43 -10.54
C GLY A 110 -3.41 11.89 -10.10
N ILE A 111 -3.91 12.27 -8.91
CA ILE A 111 -3.71 13.60 -8.34
C ILE A 111 -2.21 13.86 -8.09
N LEU A 112 -1.50 12.91 -7.50
CA LEU A 112 -0.06 13.05 -7.23
C LEU A 112 0.75 13.17 -8.52
N TYR A 113 0.42 12.38 -9.54
CA TYR A 113 1.06 12.47 -10.85
C TYR A 113 0.82 13.84 -11.51
N TRP A 114 -0.40 14.37 -11.39
CA TRP A 114 -0.76 15.68 -11.92
C TRP A 114 -0.02 16.82 -11.19
N ILE A 115 0.03 16.78 -9.86
CA ILE A 115 0.80 17.74 -9.05
C ILE A 115 2.28 17.66 -9.40
N ASN A 116 2.84 16.47 -9.56
CA ASN A 116 4.23 16.32 -9.96
C ASN A 116 4.50 16.97 -11.32
N THR A 117 3.63 16.74 -12.32
CA THR A 117 3.82 17.28 -13.68
C THR A 117 3.57 18.80 -13.77
N LYS A 118 2.68 19.37 -12.96
CA LYS A 118 2.28 20.79 -13.03
C LYS A 118 3.00 21.67 -12.00
N CYS A 119 3.38 21.11 -10.86
CA CYS A 119 3.93 21.82 -9.71
C CYS A 119 5.24 21.14 -9.27
N ASP A 120 6.23 21.14 -10.17
CA ASP A 120 7.58 20.57 -9.93
C ASP A 120 8.25 21.09 -8.66
N CYS A 121 7.90 22.29 -8.20
CA CYS A 121 8.50 22.90 -7.01
C CYS A 121 7.82 22.51 -5.69
N ALA A 122 6.58 22.04 -5.70
CA ALA A 122 5.81 21.85 -4.46
C ALA A 122 6.31 20.63 -3.67
N ILE A 123 6.42 19.49 -4.33
CA ILE A 123 6.88 18.23 -3.74
C ILE A 123 8.30 18.38 -3.15
N PRO A 124 9.32 18.88 -3.87
CA PRO A 124 10.68 19.00 -3.31
C PRO A 124 10.78 20.05 -2.19
N LYS A 125 9.96 21.11 -2.18
CA LYS A 125 9.92 22.07 -1.05
C LYS A 125 9.39 21.41 0.22
N ILE A 126 8.29 20.65 0.11
CA ILE A 126 7.71 19.91 1.24
C ILE A 126 8.71 18.84 1.73
N THR A 127 9.35 18.11 0.82
CA THR A 127 10.36 17.12 1.19
C THR A 127 11.54 17.75 1.92
N LYS A 128 12.09 18.88 1.43
CA LYS A 128 13.19 19.59 2.11
C LYS A 128 12.77 20.14 3.48
N PHE A 129 11.53 20.60 3.61
CA PHE A 129 10.98 21.07 4.88
C PHE A 129 10.87 19.92 5.91
N LEU A 130 10.28 18.78 5.51
CA LEU A 130 10.21 17.58 6.36
C LEU A 130 11.59 17.05 6.73
N GLN A 131 12.53 17.03 5.78
CA GLN A 131 13.91 16.58 6.03
C GLN A 131 14.62 17.42 7.08
N LYS A 132 14.42 18.75 7.07
CA LYS A 132 15.01 19.67 8.06
C LYS A 132 14.38 19.50 9.44
N ILE A 133 13.05 19.38 9.52
CA ILE A 133 12.35 19.22 10.80
C ILE A 133 12.70 17.89 11.46
N LEU A 134 12.74 16.81 10.68
CA LEU A 134 12.90 15.46 11.21
C LEU A 134 14.38 15.01 11.26
N VAL A 135 15.31 15.81 10.75
CA VAL A 135 16.75 15.49 10.62
C VAL A 135 16.94 14.13 9.95
N VAL A 136 16.41 14.04 8.73
CA VAL A 136 16.35 12.79 7.97
C VAL A 136 17.10 12.92 6.66
N VAL A 137 17.93 11.92 6.35
CA VAL A 137 18.75 11.89 5.14
C VAL A 137 18.33 10.71 4.27
N THR A 138 18.47 10.86 2.95
CA THR A 138 18.29 9.75 2.01
C THR A 138 19.44 8.76 2.19
N PRO A 139 19.18 7.45 2.33
CA PRO A 139 20.27 6.49 2.43
C PRO A 139 21.12 6.55 1.16
N THR A 140 22.43 6.71 1.33
CA THR A 140 23.42 6.47 0.28
C THR A 140 23.34 4.98 -0.04
N GLN A 141 22.69 4.64 -1.16
CA GLN A 141 22.89 3.32 -1.77
C GLN A 141 24.38 3.24 -2.15
N PRO A 142 25.12 2.19 -1.79
CA PRO A 142 26.47 2.01 -2.31
C PRO A 142 26.37 1.98 -3.84
N GLU A 143 27.02 2.94 -4.48
CA GLU A 143 27.31 2.90 -5.89
C GLU A 143 28.19 1.66 -6.11
N ASN A 144 27.61 0.64 -6.77
CA ASN A 144 28.20 -0.67 -7.12
C ASN A 144 28.12 -1.77 -6.05
N ALA A 145 27.15 -2.68 -6.24
CA ALA A 145 27.28 -4.12 -5.99
C ALA A 145 26.22 -4.87 -6.82
#